data_AF-A0A919ZZK1-F1
#
_entry.id   AF-A0A919ZZK1-F1
#
_cell.length_a   1.000
_cell.length_b   1.000
_cell.length_c   1.000
_cell.angle_alpha   90.00
_cell.angle_beta   90.00
_cell.angle_gamma   90.00
#
_symmetry.space_group_name_H-M   'P 1'
#
loop_
_entity.id
_entity.type
_entity.pdbx_description
1 polymer ?
#
loop_
_entity_poly.entity_id
_entity_poly.type
_entity_poly.pdbx_seq_one_letter_code
_entity_poly.pdbx_strand_id
1 'polypeptide(L)'
;MCCFLGRSSEVEANQVFKIENIEVDEASHTAIAAREKALEKGQKKAWELLVRRVTLSDGNSQIIELAFDEIKSLVQSYEVVRERVSPVRYLATLTVIFNPKLVREILLKNGVTFSETPSLPILVIPIFETNGVSRLWKTPNPWMNVWRESLYDNSLIPFIIPEGDLQDIKYLSAAQATSERLVHFNPIMKKYGVHKVVVAKVSRKFDLVDNLPFLEFTSRAPEMMTLKKQLLI
;
A
#
# COMPACT_ATOMS: atom_id res chain seq x y z
N MET A 1 19.24 27.15 25.75
CA MET A 1 18.11 27.53 24.88
C MET A 1 18.43 27.07 23.48
N CYS A 2 17.84 25.98 23.01
CA CYS A 2 17.98 25.52 21.64
C CYS A 2 16.65 24.90 21.22
N CYS A 3 15.92 25.63 20.37
CA CYS A 3 14.64 25.22 19.82
C CYS A 3 14.84 24.03 18.88
N PHE A 4 14.36 22.84 19.25
CA PHE A 4 14.12 21.77 18.29
C PHE A 4 12.81 22.08 17.55
N LEU A 5 12.94 22.40 16.26
CA LEU A 5 11.85 22.71 15.35
C LEU A 5 10.90 21.51 15.21
N GLY A 6 9.68 21.66 15.73
CA GLY A 6 8.59 20.68 15.66
C GLY A 6 7.95 20.55 14.27
N ARG A 7 8.75 20.39 13.21
CA ARG A 7 8.25 20.32 11.81
C ARG A 7 8.09 18.89 11.28
N SER A 8 8.57 17.86 11.98
CA SER A 8 8.50 16.46 11.51
C SER A 8 7.12 15.83 11.74
N SER A 9 6.51 16.04 12.90
CA SER A 9 5.26 15.36 13.29
C SER A 9 4.07 15.74 12.42
N GLU A 10 3.98 16.99 11.95
CA GLU A 10 2.85 17.46 11.15
C GLU A 10 2.91 16.94 9.71
N VAL A 11 4.12 16.85 9.14
CA VAL A 11 4.33 16.25 7.81
C VAL A 11 4.10 14.74 7.84
N GLU A 12 4.57 14.05 8.89
CA GLU A 12 4.34 12.62 9.11
C GLU A 12 2.86 12.30 9.36
N ALA A 13 2.17 13.12 10.17
CA ALA A 13 0.73 13.00 10.37
C ALA A 13 -0.03 13.18 9.04
N ASN A 14 0.39 14.15 8.20
CA ASN A 14 -0.26 14.37 6.92
C ASN A 14 -0.15 13.17 5.96
N GLN A 15 0.87 12.32 6.12
CA GLN A 15 0.98 11.06 5.34
C GLN A 15 -0.03 10.00 5.81
N VAL A 16 -0.35 9.95 7.11
CA VAL A 16 -1.32 8.97 7.66
C VAL A 16 -2.73 9.26 7.16
N PHE A 17 -3.09 10.55 7.11
CA PHE A 17 -4.41 11.04 6.69
C PHE A 17 -4.53 11.28 5.18
N LYS A 18 -3.58 10.76 4.39
CA LYS A 18 -3.58 10.79 2.93
C LYS A 18 -3.90 9.40 2.36
N ILE A 19 -4.88 9.35 1.46
CA ILE A 19 -5.27 8.14 0.73
C ILE A 19 -5.07 8.39 -0.76
N GLU A 20 -4.26 7.56 -1.39
CA GLU A 20 -3.87 7.69 -2.80
C GLU A 20 -4.62 6.66 -3.65
N ASN A 21 -4.37 6.64 -4.97
CA ASN A 21 -4.82 5.60 -5.91
C ASN A 21 -6.32 5.22 -5.81
N ILE A 22 -7.18 6.19 -5.50
CA ILE A 22 -8.63 5.96 -5.43
C ILE A 22 -9.19 6.02 -6.85
N GLU A 23 -9.40 4.85 -7.44
CA GLU A 23 -10.05 4.75 -8.75
C GLU A 23 -11.57 4.97 -8.64
N VAL A 24 -12.08 5.83 -9.52
CA VAL A 24 -13.50 6.13 -9.69
C VAL A 24 -13.89 6.04 -11.16
N ASP A 25 -15.08 5.49 -11.40
CA ASP A 25 -15.68 5.34 -12.71
C ASP A 25 -17.19 5.48 -12.54
N GLU A 26 -17.74 6.60 -13.00
CA GLU A 26 -19.16 6.91 -12.90
C GLU A 26 -19.72 7.45 -14.20
N ALA A 27 -20.99 7.13 -14.44
CA ALA A 27 -21.76 7.62 -15.57
C ALA A 27 -22.99 8.40 -15.09
N SER A 28 -23.40 9.39 -15.89
CA SER A 28 -24.59 10.21 -15.64
C SER A 28 -25.11 10.85 -16.94
N HIS A 29 -26.21 11.59 -16.88
CA HIS A 29 -26.81 12.27 -18.03
C HIS A 29 -25.90 13.35 -18.65
N THR A 30 -24.96 13.89 -17.87
CA THR A 30 -23.97 14.88 -18.32
C THR A 30 -22.60 14.57 -17.72
N ALA A 31 -21.54 15.05 -18.37
CA ALA A 31 -20.17 14.93 -17.88
C ALA A 31 -19.98 15.57 -16.49
N ILE A 32 -20.66 16.70 -16.24
CA ILE A 32 -20.62 17.41 -14.95
C ILE A 32 -21.23 16.54 -13.85
N ALA A 33 -22.43 16.01 -14.07
CA ALA A 33 -23.09 15.16 -13.09
C ALA A 33 -22.34 13.85 -12.85
N ALA A 34 -21.71 13.28 -13.90
CA ALA A 34 -20.87 12.09 -13.77
C ALA A 34 -19.63 12.37 -12.90
N ARG A 35 -19.01 13.54 -13.08
CA ARG A 35 -17.87 14.00 -12.29
C ARG A 35 -18.23 14.21 -10.83
N GLU A 36 -19.32 14.91 -10.53
CA GLU A 36 -19.77 15.15 -9.16
C GLU A 36 -20.01 13.83 -8.41
N LYS A 37 -20.71 12.90 -9.07
CA LYS A 37 -20.96 11.55 -8.54
C LYS A 37 -19.66 10.76 -8.31
N ALA A 38 -18.71 10.85 -9.23
CA ALA A 38 -17.41 10.20 -9.10
C ALA A 38 -16.61 10.75 -7.92
N LEU A 39 -16.59 12.08 -7.73
CA LEU A 39 -15.89 12.73 -6.63
C LEU A 39 -16.50 12.36 -5.27
N GLU A 40 -17.84 12.35 -5.17
CA GLU A 40 -18.53 11.90 -3.96
C GLU A 40 -18.18 10.45 -3.61
N LYS A 41 -18.28 9.53 -4.58
CA LYS A 41 -17.95 8.12 -4.39
C LYS A 41 -16.48 7.94 -4.02
N GLY A 42 -15.58 8.69 -4.65
CA GLY A 42 -14.15 8.67 -4.37
C GLY A 42 -13.82 9.08 -2.94
N GLN A 43 -14.39 10.19 -2.46
CA GLN A 43 -14.17 10.67 -1.09
C GLN A 43 -14.77 9.72 -0.04
N LYS A 44 -15.95 9.14 -0.30
CA LYS A 44 -16.52 8.08 0.55
C LYS A 44 -15.61 6.86 0.66
N LYS A 45 -15.12 6.35 -0.48
CA LYS A 45 -14.17 5.24 -0.52
C LYS A 45 -12.86 5.58 0.20
N ALA A 46 -12.37 6.82 0.07
CA ALA A 46 -11.19 7.30 0.77
C ALA A 46 -11.39 7.29 2.29
N TRP A 47 -12.55 7.73 2.77
CA TRP A 47 -12.90 7.72 4.19
C TRP A 47 -12.90 6.31 4.77
N GLU A 48 -13.54 5.36 4.11
CA GLU A 48 -13.56 3.95 4.55
C GLU A 48 -12.16 3.37 4.67
N LEU A 49 -11.29 3.64 3.68
CA LEU A 49 -9.91 3.18 3.68
C LEU A 49 -9.09 3.84 4.81
N LEU A 50 -9.30 5.12 5.05
CA LEU A 50 -8.64 5.84 6.14
C LEU A 50 -9.02 5.26 7.50
N VAL A 51 -10.31 5.11 7.78
CA VAL A 51 -10.80 4.58 9.07
C VAL A 51 -10.24 3.18 9.29
N ARG A 52 -10.28 2.30 8.29
CA ARG A 52 -9.67 0.96 8.38
C ARG A 52 -8.18 1.05 8.69
N ARG A 53 -7.43 1.92 8.00
CA ARG A 53 -5.99 2.07 8.21
C ARG A 53 -5.65 2.49 9.64
N VAL A 54 -6.36 3.47 10.20
CA VAL A 54 -6.04 4.01 11.55
C VAL A 54 -6.59 3.15 12.69
N THR A 55 -7.63 2.34 12.45
CA THR A 55 -8.23 1.45 13.45
C THR A 55 -7.61 0.05 13.48
N LEU A 56 -7.07 -0.44 12.35
CA LEU A 56 -6.42 -1.76 12.30
C LEU A 56 -5.19 -1.88 13.21
N SER A 57 -4.50 -0.78 13.48
CA SER A 57 -3.38 -0.75 14.43
C SER A 57 -3.79 -1.20 15.84
N ASP A 58 -5.08 -1.08 16.19
CA ASP A 58 -5.61 -1.42 17.51
C ASP A 58 -6.28 -2.82 17.54
N GLY A 59 -6.18 -3.59 16.45
CA GLY A 59 -6.72 -4.96 16.36
C GLY A 59 -8.22 -5.08 16.12
N ASN A 60 -8.97 -3.98 16.16
CA ASN A 60 -10.41 -3.91 15.87
C ASN A 60 -10.67 -2.97 14.70
N SER A 61 -10.82 -3.51 13.48
CA SER A 61 -11.26 -2.72 12.33
C SER A 61 -12.71 -2.25 12.56
N GLN A 62 -12.88 -0.99 12.92
CA GLN A 62 -14.21 -0.39 13.05
C GLN A 62 -14.61 0.28 11.72
N ILE A 63 -15.90 0.23 11.40
CA ILE A 63 -16.47 0.95 10.24
C ILE A 63 -17.27 2.11 10.82
N ILE A 64 -16.94 3.33 10.40
CA ILE A 64 -17.70 4.53 10.75
C ILE A 64 -18.37 5.02 9.49
N GLU A 65 -19.69 4.85 9.43
CA GLU A 65 -20.50 5.40 8.35
C GLU A 65 -20.85 6.86 8.68
N LEU A 66 -20.51 7.76 7.75
CA LEU A 66 -20.83 9.18 7.84
C LEU A 66 -21.60 9.61 6.59
N ALA A 67 -22.43 10.64 6.72
CA ALA A 67 -23.04 11.27 5.56
C ALA A 67 -21.97 11.93 4.68
N PHE A 68 -22.25 12.11 3.38
CA PHE A 68 -21.26 12.70 2.47
C PHE A 68 -20.83 14.10 2.91
N ASP A 69 -21.77 14.94 3.36
CA ASP A 69 -21.46 16.31 3.79
C ASP A 69 -20.53 16.33 5.00
N GLU A 70 -20.65 15.36 5.91
CA GLU A 70 -19.73 15.19 7.02
C GLU A 70 -18.34 14.81 6.50
N ILE A 71 -18.23 13.80 5.63
CA ILE A 71 -16.96 13.38 5.02
C ILE A 71 -16.30 14.56 4.28
N LYS A 72 -17.07 15.29 3.48
CA LYS A 72 -16.62 16.46 2.73
C LYS A 72 -16.05 17.55 3.63
N SER A 73 -16.60 17.74 4.83
CA SER A 73 -16.06 18.69 5.81
C SER A 73 -14.72 18.25 6.43
N LEU A 74 -14.43 16.95 6.41
CA LEU A 74 -13.16 16.39 6.88
C LEU A 74 -12.05 16.47 5.82
N VAL A 75 -12.39 16.62 4.54
CA VAL A 75 -11.42 16.69 3.45
C VAL A 75 -10.69 18.04 3.50
N GLN A 76 -9.37 18.00 3.65
CA GLN A 76 -8.52 19.19 3.54
C GLN A 76 -8.28 19.57 2.07
N SER A 77 -8.00 18.57 1.24
CA SER A 77 -7.84 18.74 -0.21
C SER A 77 -7.96 17.39 -0.93
N TYR A 78 -8.13 17.44 -2.24
CA TYR A 78 -8.02 16.26 -3.10
C TYR A 78 -7.31 16.66 -4.40
N GLU A 79 -6.68 15.67 -5.03
CA GLU A 79 -5.95 15.78 -6.28
C GLU A 79 -6.47 14.76 -7.28
N VAL A 80 -6.58 15.16 -8.54
CA VAL A 80 -6.93 14.28 -9.65
C VAL A 80 -5.64 13.89 -10.38
N VAL A 81 -5.15 12.68 -10.13
CA VAL A 81 -3.87 12.18 -10.67
C VAL A 81 -4.00 11.82 -12.14
N ARG A 82 -5.12 11.19 -12.52
CA ARG A 82 -5.46 10.85 -13.91
C ARG A 82 -6.93 11.14 -14.13
N GLU A 83 -7.27 11.69 -15.30
CA GLU A 83 -8.65 12.02 -15.65
C GLU A 83 -8.94 11.59 -17.09
N ARG A 84 -10.12 10.99 -17.31
CA ARG A 84 -10.69 10.75 -18.64
C ARG A 84 -12.17 11.11 -18.60
N VAL A 85 -12.55 12.03 -19.49
CA VAL A 85 -13.91 12.56 -19.55
C VAL A 85 -14.56 12.20 -20.88
N SER A 86 -15.81 11.76 -20.81
CA SER A 86 -16.70 11.54 -21.93
C SER A 86 -18.01 12.32 -21.70
N PRO A 87 -18.90 12.46 -22.70
CA PRO A 87 -20.13 13.25 -22.54
C PRO A 87 -21.04 12.81 -21.38
N VAL A 88 -20.97 11.52 -21.00
CA VAL A 88 -21.84 10.90 -19.98
C VAL A 88 -21.06 10.04 -18.97
N ARG A 89 -19.73 10.02 -19.02
CA ARG A 89 -18.90 9.14 -18.17
C ARG A 89 -17.63 9.84 -17.74
N TYR A 90 -17.22 9.60 -16.50
CA TYR A 90 -16.05 10.20 -15.88
C TYR A 90 -15.23 9.10 -15.19
N LEU A 91 -13.97 8.97 -15.58
CA LEU A 91 -13.01 8.07 -14.96
C LEU A 91 -11.86 8.90 -14.39
N ALA A 92 -11.48 8.63 -13.15
CA ALA A 92 -10.35 9.29 -12.53
C ALA A 92 -9.64 8.43 -11.50
N THR A 93 -8.37 8.75 -11.26
CA THR A 93 -7.60 8.30 -10.10
C THR A 93 -7.43 9.50 -9.18
N LEU A 94 -7.90 9.39 -7.95
CA LEU A 94 -7.91 10.46 -6.96
C LEU A 94 -6.91 10.19 -5.83
N THR A 95 -6.37 11.27 -5.29
CA THR A 95 -5.72 11.31 -3.98
C THR A 95 -6.54 12.23 -3.09
N VAL A 96 -6.87 11.80 -1.87
CA VAL A 96 -7.65 12.58 -0.90
C VAL A 96 -6.81 12.77 0.36
N ILE A 97 -6.72 14.01 0.82
CA ILE A 97 -6.01 14.41 2.04
C ILE A 97 -7.06 14.90 3.03
N PHE A 98 -7.12 14.25 4.18
CA PHE A 98 -8.04 14.62 5.26
C PHE A 98 -7.36 15.52 6.28
N ASN A 99 -8.14 16.42 6.89
CA ASN A 99 -7.67 17.26 7.98
C ASN A 99 -7.47 16.41 9.24
N PRO A 100 -6.22 16.25 9.73
CA PRO A 100 -5.94 15.37 10.87
C PRO A 100 -6.73 15.74 12.13
N LYS A 101 -6.89 17.04 12.39
CA LYS A 101 -7.58 17.52 13.60
C LYS A 101 -9.06 17.13 13.58
N LEU A 102 -9.75 17.39 12.46
CA LEU A 102 -11.17 17.08 12.33
C LEU A 102 -11.42 15.56 12.33
N VAL A 103 -10.51 14.79 11.73
CA VAL A 103 -10.60 13.32 11.77
C VAL A 103 -10.46 12.80 13.20
N ARG A 104 -9.50 13.29 13.99
CA ARG A 104 -9.39 12.88 15.41
C ARG A 104 -10.67 13.19 16.18
N GLU A 105 -11.21 14.39 16.01
CA GLU A 105 -12.44 14.81 16.68
C GLU A 105 -13.62 13.90 16.34
N ILE A 106 -13.79 13.53 15.06
CA ILE A 106 -14.88 12.63 14.66
C ILE A 106 -14.67 11.19 15.17
N LEU A 107 -13.43 10.68 15.17
CA LEU A 107 -13.12 9.33 15.67
C LEU A 107 -13.37 9.25 17.18
N LEU A 108 -12.88 10.23 17.95
CA LEU A 108 -13.09 10.31 19.40
C LEU A 108 -14.58 10.46 19.74
N LYS A 109 -15.32 11.29 19.00
CA LYS A 109 -16.77 11.45 19.17
C LYS A 109 -17.54 10.14 18.98
N ASN A 110 -17.06 9.28 18.07
CA ASN A 110 -17.65 7.97 17.81
C ASN A 110 -17.08 6.84 18.70
N GLY A 111 -16.27 7.18 19.72
CA GLY A 111 -15.70 6.21 20.66
C GLY A 111 -14.67 5.26 20.04
N VAL A 112 -14.09 5.65 18.89
CA VAL A 112 -13.13 4.84 18.15
C VAL A 112 -11.74 5.09 18.71
N THR A 113 -11.08 4.02 19.15
CA THR A 113 -9.64 4.08 19.43
C THR A 113 -8.89 4.01 18.11
N PHE A 114 -7.83 4.81 18.00
CA PHE A 114 -6.98 4.82 16.82
C PHE A 114 -5.53 5.06 17.24
N SER A 115 -4.62 4.50 16.46
CA SER A 115 -3.19 4.80 16.56
C SER A 115 -2.77 5.64 15.35
N GLU A 116 -2.33 6.86 15.61
CA GLU A 116 -1.76 7.76 14.59
C GLU A 116 -0.33 7.38 14.20
N THR A 117 0.23 6.33 14.80
CA THR A 117 1.58 5.90 14.44
C THR A 117 1.53 5.42 12.99
N PRO A 118 2.16 6.11 12.03
CA PRO A 118 2.22 5.63 10.66
C PRO A 118 2.82 4.23 10.71
N SER A 119 2.13 3.24 10.14
CA SER A 119 2.76 1.95 9.91
C SER A 119 3.94 2.22 8.97
N LEU A 120 5.16 2.12 9.48
CA LEU A 120 6.37 2.31 8.68
C LEU A 120 6.29 1.37 7.48
N PRO A 121 6.56 1.85 6.25
CA PRO A 121 6.41 1.03 5.07
C PRO A 121 7.29 -0.21 5.17
N ILE A 122 6.76 -1.34 4.71
CA ILE A 122 7.53 -2.57 4.62
C ILE A 122 8.20 -2.66 3.24
N LEU A 123 9.48 -2.99 3.20
CA LEU A 123 10.16 -3.25 1.93
C LEU A 123 9.85 -4.67 1.48
N VAL A 124 9.23 -4.85 0.32
CA VAL A 124 8.96 -6.17 -0.24
C VAL A 124 10.01 -6.51 -1.28
N ILE A 125 10.64 -7.67 -1.15
CA ILE A 125 11.68 -8.20 -2.05
C ILE A 125 11.08 -9.38 -2.85
N PRO A 126 10.63 -9.16 -4.10
CA PRO A 126 9.97 -10.20 -4.90
C PRO A 126 10.98 -11.13 -5.56
N ILE A 127 11.09 -12.36 -5.06
CA ILE A 127 11.98 -13.39 -5.61
C ILE A 127 11.17 -14.32 -6.49
N PHE A 128 11.53 -14.40 -7.77
CA PHE A 128 10.95 -15.33 -8.72
C PHE A 128 11.88 -16.52 -8.95
N GLU A 129 11.45 -17.70 -8.56
CA GLU A 129 12.22 -18.94 -8.72
C GLU A 129 11.61 -19.82 -9.82
N THR A 130 12.46 -20.24 -10.75
CA THR A 130 12.10 -21.17 -11.82
C THR A 130 13.23 -22.17 -11.99
N ASN A 131 12.91 -23.46 -12.05
CA ASN A 131 13.87 -24.57 -12.18
C ASN A 131 15.00 -24.50 -11.13
N GLY A 132 14.66 -24.15 -9.88
CA GLY A 132 15.62 -24.01 -8.78
C GLY A 132 16.52 -22.76 -8.84
N VAL A 133 16.35 -21.88 -9.84
CA VAL A 133 17.12 -20.65 -9.98
C VAL A 133 16.30 -19.46 -9.48
N SER A 134 16.73 -18.87 -8.36
CA SER A 134 16.15 -17.64 -7.80
C SER A 134 16.60 -16.40 -8.58
N ARG A 135 15.64 -15.56 -8.97
CA ARG A 135 15.84 -14.30 -9.69
C ARG A 135 15.21 -13.15 -8.91
N LEU A 136 15.95 -12.05 -8.76
CA LEU A 136 15.48 -10.83 -8.11
C LEU A 136 15.48 -9.66 -9.10
N TRP A 137 16.66 -9.26 -9.58
CA TRP A 137 16.80 -8.10 -10.50
C TRP A 137 16.77 -8.43 -11.98
N LYS A 138 17.02 -9.69 -12.35
CA LYS A 138 17.11 -10.09 -13.76
C LYS A 138 15.72 -10.15 -14.39
N THR A 139 15.58 -9.52 -15.54
CA THR A 139 14.38 -9.61 -16.39
C THR A 139 14.38 -10.95 -17.15
N PRO A 140 13.22 -11.63 -17.28
CA PRO A 140 11.93 -11.28 -16.71
C PRO A 140 11.80 -11.69 -15.23
N ASN A 141 11.17 -10.82 -14.44
CA ASN A 141 10.66 -11.12 -13.10
C ASN A 141 9.16 -10.78 -13.05
N PRO A 142 8.26 -11.69 -13.48
CA PRO A 142 6.82 -11.44 -13.48
C PRO A 142 6.27 -11.17 -12.08
N TRP A 143 6.90 -11.74 -11.05
CA TRP A 143 6.47 -11.55 -9.66
C TRP A 143 6.72 -10.13 -9.16
N MET A 144 7.84 -9.51 -9.55
CA MET A 144 8.10 -8.09 -9.31
C MET A 144 7.01 -7.21 -9.95
N ASN A 145 6.57 -7.55 -11.16
CA ASN A 145 5.53 -6.78 -11.85
C ASN A 145 4.19 -6.85 -11.12
N VAL A 146 3.77 -8.04 -10.66
CA VAL A 146 2.55 -8.22 -9.86
C VAL A 146 2.56 -7.33 -8.61
N TRP A 147 3.68 -7.29 -7.89
CA TRP A 147 3.81 -6.42 -6.71
C TRP A 147 3.75 -4.93 -7.05
N ARG A 148 4.37 -4.51 -8.16
CA ARG A 148 4.31 -3.11 -8.62
C ARG A 148 2.89 -2.71 -9.03
N GLU A 149 2.14 -3.63 -9.64
CA GLU A 149 0.74 -3.43 -9.97
C GLU A 149 -0.13 -3.37 -8.71
N SER A 150 0.18 -4.16 -7.68
CA SER A 150 -0.56 -4.12 -6.40
C SER A 150 -0.36 -2.83 -5.58
N LEU A 151 0.64 -1.99 -5.90
CA LEU A 151 0.78 -0.65 -5.26
C LEU A 151 -0.42 0.25 -5.53
N TYR A 152 -1.18 -0.02 -6.60
CA TYR A 152 -2.40 0.72 -6.93
C TYR A 152 -3.60 0.27 -6.08
N ASP A 153 -3.52 -0.86 -5.38
CA ASP A 153 -4.62 -1.46 -4.60
C ASP A 153 -4.60 -1.03 -3.13
N ASN A 154 -4.58 0.28 -2.83
CA ASN A 154 -4.81 0.90 -1.52
C ASN A 154 -4.58 0.02 -0.26
N SER A 155 -3.41 -0.62 -0.20
CA SER A 155 -3.11 -1.61 0.82
C SER A 155 -3.11 -0.93 2.18
N LEU A 156 -3.72 -1.62 3.15
CA LEU A 156 -3.85 -1.16 4.52
C LEU A 156 -2.48 -1.00 5.20
N ILE A 157 -1.50 -1.79 4.75
CA ILE A 157 -0.10 -1.67 5.13
C ILE A 157 0.65 -1.06 3.94
N PRO A 158 1.28 0.12 4.09
CA PRO A 158 2.10 0.69 3.03
C PRO A 158 3.31 -0.21 2.81
N PHE A 159 3.60 -0.51 1.55
CA PHE A 159 4.79 -1.28 1.17
C PHE A 159 5.54 -0.61 0.02
N ILE A 160 6.83 -0.85 -0.05
CA ILE A 160 7.73 -0.34 -1.08
C ILE A 160 8.30 -1.52 -1.85
N ILE A 161 8.29 -1.41 -3.18
CA ILE A 161 8.97 -2.36 -4.06
C ILE A 161 10.25 -1.68 -4.58
N PRO A 162 11.44 -2.29 -4.43
CA PRO A 162 12.65 -1.71 -4.97
C PRO A 162 12.56 -1.51 -6.49
N GLU A 163 13.18 -0.43 -6.96
CA GLU A 163 13.19 -0.08 -8.39
C GLU A 163 14.03 -1.08 -9.19
N GLY A 164 15.06 -1.63 -8.55
CA GLY A 164 16.05 -2.50 -9.18
C GLY A 164 17.14 -1.71 -9.89
N ASP A 165 17.50 -0.53 -9.36
CA ASP A 165 18.58 0.28 -9.89
C ASP A 165 19.96 -0.31 -9.55
N LEU A 166 21.04 0.34 -10.02
CA LEU A 166 22.41 -0.13 -9.77
C LEU A 166 22.76 -0.21 -8.27
N GLN A 167 22.17 0.64 -7.43
CA GLN A 167 22.40 0.58 -5.99
C GLN A 167 21.67 -0.62 -5.37
N ASP A 168 20.43 -0.90 -5.77
CA ASP A 168 19.67 -2.06 -5.31
C ASP A 168 20.40 -3.37 -5.65
N ILE A 169 20.87 -3.46 -6.90
CA ILE A 169 21.64 -4.60 -7.40
C ILE A 169 22.92 -4.80 -6.60
N LYS A 170 23.60 -3.70 -6.23
CA LYS A 170 24.81 -3.73 -5.41
C LYS A 170 24.52 -4.13 -3.95
N TYR A 171 23.41 -3.66 -3.39
CA TYR A 171 23.09 -3.85 -1.98
C TYR A 171 22.57 -5.25 -1.65
N LEU A 172 21.86 -5.89 -2.57
CA LEU A 172 21.24 -7.18 -2.29
C LEU A 172 21.21 -8.08 -3.53
N SER A 173 21.94 -9.18 -3.54
CA SER A 173 21.80 -10.21 -4.60
C SER A 173 20.64 -11.16 -4.33
N ALA A 174 20.19 -11.90 -5.35
CA ALA A 174 19.16 -12.94 -5.18
C ALA A 174 19.56 -14.01 -4.16
N ALA A 175 20.84 -14.41 -4.12
CA ALA A 175 21.35 -15.39 -3.17
C ALA A 175 21.38 -14.85 -1.73
N GLN A 176 21.70 -13.56 -1.56
CA GLN A 176 21.62 -12.91 -0.24
C GLN A 176 20.17 -12.78 0.22
N ALA A 177 19.25 -12.44 -0.69
CA ALA A 177 17.83 -12.29 -0.39
C ALA A 177 17.14 -13.60 0.01
N THR A 178 17.61 -14.75 -0.50
CA THR A 178 17.12 -16.07 -0.06
C THR A 178 17.83 -16.62 1.18
N SER A 179 18.93 -16.00 1.61
CA SER A 179 19.66 -16.44 2.80
C SER A 179 18.91 -16.11 4.10
N GLU A 180 19.25 -16.79 5.19
CA GLU A 180 18.68 -16.54 6.53
C GLU A 180 19.30 -15.33 7.25
N ARG A 181 20.28 -14.69 6.61
CA ARG A 181 21.07 -13.61 7.23
C ARG A 181 20.43 -12.24 6.98
N LEU A 182 19.73 -11.74 7.99
CA LEU A 182 19.08 -10.42 7.95
C LEU A 182 20.08 -9.26 7.72
N VAL A 183 21.35 -9.43 8.08
CA VAL A 183 22.39 -8.40 7.89
C VAL A 183 22.55 -7.94 6.45
N HIS A 184 22.23 -8.79 5.46
CA HIS A 184 22.32 -8.43 4.04
C HIS A 184 21.28 -7.39 3.61
N PHE A 185 20.18 -7.23 4.36
CA PHE A 185 19.13 -6.28 4.02
C PHE A 185 19.41 -4.87 4.56
N ASN A 186 20.33 -4.70 5.51
CA ASN A 186 20.60 -3.40 6.14
C ASN A 186 20.90 -2.28 5.12
N PRO A 187 21.75 -2.47 4.08
CA PRO A 187 22.05 -1.40 3.14
C PRO A 187 20.82 -0.98 2.31
N ILE A 188 20.03 -1.94 1.83
CA ILE A 188 18.84 -1.65 1.02
C ILE A 188 17.70 -1.09 1.88
N MET A 189 17.53 -1.57 3.11
CA MET A 189 16.55 -1.02 4.05
C MET A 189 16.87 0.43 4.42
N LYS A 190 18.16 0.75 4.61
CA LYS A 190 18.62 2.12 4.84
C LYS A 190 18.35 3.03 3.63
N LYS A 191 18.56 2.54 2.40
CA LYS A 191 18.25 3.28 1.17
C LYS A 191 16.78 3.69 1.12
N TYR A 192 15.87 2.77 1.47
CA TYR A 192 14.43 2.99 1.43
C TYR A 192 13.82 3.56 2.72
N GLY A 193 14.62 3.80 3.76
CA GLY A 193 14.13 4.34 5.04
C GLY A 193 13.16 3.42 5.77
N VAL A 194 13.29 2.10 5.59
CA VAL A 194 12.38 1.10 6.18
C VAL A 194 13.03 0.34 7.34
N HIS A 195 12.20 -0.12 8.27
CA HIS A 195 12.62 -0.95 9.41
C HIS A 195 12.20 -2.41 9.28
N LYS A 196 11.32 -2.71 8.33
CA LYS A 196 10.80 -4.05 8.08
C LYS A 196 11.01 -4.42 6.62
N VAL A 197 11.37 -5.68 6.39
CA VAL A 197 11.53 -6.26 5.06
C VAL A 197 10.75 -7.56 5.01
N VAL A 198 10.09 -7.81 3.88
CA VAL A 198 9.42 -9.05 3.55
C VAL A 198 10.05 -9.61 2.29
N VAL A 199 10.66 -10.79 2.39
CA VAL A 199 11.02 -11.55 1.19
C VAL A 199 9.77 -12.28 0.73
N ALA A 200 9.26 -11.90 -0.44
CA ALA A 200 8.12 -12.57 -1.07
C ALA A 200 8.66 -13.48 -2.16
N LYS A 201 8.96 -14.74 -1.81
CA LYS A 201 9.42 -15.73 -2.79
C LYS A 201 8.22 -16.43 -3.41
N VAL A 202 8.24 -16.55 -4.74
CA VAL A 202 7.34 -17.44 -5.49
C VAL A 202 8.16 -18.41 -6.32
N SER A 203 7.85 -19.70 -6.21
CA SER A 203 8.48 -20.75 -7.03
C SER A 203 7.45 -21.39 -7.94
N ARG A 204 7.76 -21.51 -9.24
CA ARG A 204 7.00 -22.37 -10.14
C ARG A 204 7.45 -23.82 -9.92
N LYS A 205 6.68 -24.58 -9.14
CA LYS A 205 6.87 -26.03 -8.99
C LYS A 205 5.86 -26.73 -9.90
N PHE A 206 6.29 -27.86 -10.48
CA PHE A 206 5.39 -28.76 -11.18
C PHE A 206 5.00 -29.86 -10.21
N ASP A 207 3.70 -30.15 -10.13
CA ASP A 207 3.26 -31.41 -9.53
C ASP A 207 3.85 -32.57 -10.35
N LEU A 208 4.50 -33.53 -9.70
CA LEU A 208 5.10 -34.68 -10.39
C LEU A 208 4.04 -35.64 -10.94
N VAL A 209 2.81 -35.57 -10.44
CA VAL A 209 1.67 -36.40 -10.83
C VAL A 209 0.88 -35.73 -11.96
N ASP A 210 0.51 -34.45 -11.78
CA ASP A 210 -0.40 -33.75 -12.71
C ASP A 210 0.32 -32.77 -13.66
N ASN A 211 1.62 -32.53 -13.48
CA ASN A 211 2.42 -31.55 -14.22
C ASN A 211 1.84 -30.13 -14.21
N LEU A 212 1.04 -29.80 -13.18
CA LEU A 212 0.43 -28.49 -13.01
C LEU A 212 1.40 -27.54 -12.29
N PRO A 213 1.57 -26.31 -12.78
CA PRO A 213 2.37 -25.31 -12.09
C PRO A 213 1.60 -24.79 -10.87
N PHE A 214 2.21 -24.84 -9.67
CA PHE A 214 1.66 -24.19 -8.49
C PHE A 214 2.63 -23.16 -7.90
N LEU A 215 2.09 -22.17 -7.21
CA LEU A 215 2.85 -21.08 -6.58
C LEU A 215 2.95 -21.31 -5.07
N GLU A 216 4.17 -21.48 -4.56
CA GLU A 216 4.45 -21.47 -3.13
C GLU A 216 4.90 -20.08 -2.71
N PHE A 217 4.17 -19.48 -1.76
CA PHE A 217 4.51 -18.19 -1.16
C PHE A 217 5.18 -18.40 0.18
N THR A 218 6.38 -17.85 0.33
CA THR A 218 7.04 -17.73 1.64
C THR A 218 7.27 -16.26 1.91
N SER A 219 6.72 -15.77 3.03
CA SER A 219 7.07 -14.47 3.60
C SER A 219 8.04 -14.66 4.77
N ARG A 220 9.07 -13.80 4.83
CA ARG A 220 10.00 -13.74 5.97
C ARG A 220 10.10 -12.30 6.43
N ALA A 221 9.74 -12.06 7.69
CA ALA A 221 9.92 -10.79 8.37
C ALA A 221 10.82 -10.98 9.60
N PRO A 222 11.63 -9.97 9.99
CA PRO A 222 12.43 -10.04 11.21
C PRO A 222 11.63 -10.29 12.50
N GLU A 223 10.33 -9.95 12.51
CA GLU A 223 9.45 -10.05 13.70
C GLU A 223 8.09 -10.71 13.43
N MET A 224 7.75 -11.10 12.19
CA MET A 224 6.47 -11.78 11.90
C MET A 224 6.69 -13.21 11.41
N MET A 225 5.92 -14.12 12.01
CA MET A 225 5.82 -15.54 11.68
C MET A 225 5.70 -15.78 10.17
N THR A 226 6.37 -16.84 9.71
CA THR A 226 6.28 -17.36 8.34
C THR A 226 4.84 -17.69 7.99
N LEU A 227 4.25 -16.98 7.04
CA LEU A 227 2.95 -17.34 6.47
C LEU A 227 3.19 -18.20 5.22
N LYS A 228 2.82 -19.48 5.30
CA LYS A 228 2.70 -20.36 4.13
C LYS A 228 1.27 -20.28 3.63
N LYS A 229 1.08 -19.84 2.39
CA LYS A 229 -0.22 -19.90 1.70
C LYS A 229 -0.02 -20.57 0.35
N GLN A 230 -0.86 -21.56 0.06
CA GLN A 230 -0.88 -22.28 -1.21
C GLN A 230 -2.03 -21.69 -2.03
N LEU A 231 -1.75 -21.24 -3.26
CA LEU A 231 -2.77 -20.82 -4.22
C LEU A 231 -2.74 -21.81 -5.38
N LEU A 232 -3.89 -22.45 -5.62
CA LEU A 232 -4.15 -23.29 -6.79
C LEU A 232 -4.57 -22.35 -7.94
N ILE A 233 -4.01 -22.56 -9.13
CA ILE A 233 -4.42 -21.90 -10.38
C ILE A 233 -5.13 -22.95 -11.23
#